data_AF-A0A9D6HMU1-F1
#
_entry.id   AF-A0A9D6HMU1-F1
#
_cell.length_a   1.000
_cell.length_b   1.000
_cell.length_c   1.000
_cell.angle_alpha   90.00
_cell.angle_beta   90.00
_cell.angle_gamma   90.00
#
_symmetry.space_group_name_H-M   'P 1'
#
loop_
_entity.id
_entity.type
_entity.pdbx_description
1 polymer ?
#
loop_
_entity_poly.entity_id
_entity_poly.type
_entity_poly.pdbx_seq_one_letter_code
_entity_poly.pdbx_strand_id
1 'polypeptide(L)' 'MCPVPPGQAVTAKGRSSLRRLAGGLVKVAARDTPDAGQERRLGFHDGQMVVPDDFDALDAELIEQMFGGGR' A
#
# COMPACT_ATOMS: atom_id res chain seq x y z
N MET A 1 -30.20 9.21 24.59
CA MET A 1 -28.96 9.91 24.16
C MET A 1 -28.13 8.85 23.42
N CYS A 2 -28.21 8.81 22.08
CA CYS A 2 -27.64 7.72 21.28
C CYS A 2 -26.20 8.05 20.84
N PRO A 3 -25.25 7.08 20.91
CA PRO A 3 -23.82 7.31 20.69
C PRO A 3 -23.40 7.39 19.20
N VAL A 4 -22.20 7.96 19.00
CA VAL A 4 -21.52 8.32 17.73
C VAL A 4 -21.45 7.15 16.73
N PRO A 5 -21.72 7.38 15.42
CA PRO A 5 -21.57 6.36 14.38
C PRO A 5 -20.09 6.11 14.03
N PRO A 6 -19.61 4.86 14.06
CA PRO A 6 -18.31 4.51 13.47
C PRO A 6 -18.44 4.39 11.95
N GLY A 7 -17.47 4.93 11.22
CA GLY A 7 -17.28 4.61 9.80
C GLY A 7 -17.36 5.76 8.80
N GLN A 8 -16.82 6.94 9.11
CA GLN A 8 -16.49 7.88 8.03
C GLN A 8 -15.25 7.34 7.29
N ALA A 9 -15.49 6.44 6.34
CA ALA A 9 -14.48 5.97 5.40
C ALA A 9 -13.90 7.19 4.67
N VAL A 10 -12.60 7.41 4.82
CA VAL A 10 -11.88 8.41 4.04
C VAL A 10 -11.78 7.91 2.60
N THR A 11 -12.77 8.25 1.77
CA THR A 11 -12.73 7.94 0.34
C THR A 11 -11.65 8.82 -0.31
N ALA A 12 -10.46 8.27 -0.54
CA ALA A 12 -9.46 8.87 -1.40
C ALA A 12 -9.99 8.83 -2.85
N LYS A 13 -10.69 9.88 -3.26
CA LYS A 13 -11.29 9.99 -4.59
C LYS A 13 -10.13 10.12 -5.60
N GLY A 14 -9.79 9.03 -6.29
CA GLY A 14 -8.61 8.81 -7.17
C GLY A 14 -8.45 9.78 -8.35
N ARG A 15 -8.37 11.07 -8.07
CA ARG A 15 -8.10 12.13 -9.04
C ARG A 15 -6.64 12.52 -8.90
N SER A 16 -5.86 12.34 -9.97
CA SER A 16 -4.50 12.88 -10.07
C SER A 16 -4.51 14.31 -10.61
N SER A 17 -3.57 15.14 -10.18
CA SER A 17 -3.36 16.50 -10.67
C SER A 17 -1.92 16.72 -11.13
N LEU A 18 -1.69 17.68 -12.02
CA LEU A 18 -0.35 18.07 -12.48
C LEU A 18 0.04 19.38 -11.80
N ARG A 19 1.25 19.41 -11.23
CA ARG A 19 1.82 20.59 -10.55
C ARG A 19 3.16 20.98 -11.18
N ARG A 20 3.42 22.28 -11.31
CA ARG A 20 4.74 22.80 -11.69
C ARG A 20 5.67 22.86 -10.49
N LEU A 21 6.86 22.29 -10.61
CA LEU A 21 7.99 22.41 -9.68
C LEU A 21 9.21 23.00 -10.42
N ALA A 22 10.22 23.42 -9.67
CA ALA A 22 11.45 24.04 -10.21
C ALA A 22 12.19 23.16 -11.24
N GLY A 23 11.97 21.83 -11.20
CA GLY A 23 12.53 20.87 -12.15
C GLY A 23 11.57 20.36 -13.23
N GLY A 24 10.35 20.89 -13.33
CA GLY A 24 9.38 20.48 -14.36
C GLY A 24 7.96 20.24 -13.85
N LEU A 25 7.12 19.62 -14.67
CA LEU A 25 5.77 19.19 -14.29
C LEU A 25 5.84 17.85 -13.58
N VAL A 26 5.19 17.74 -12.42
CA VAL A 26 5.08 16.52 -11.62
C VAL A 26 3.62 16.15 -11.45
N LYS A 27 3.29 14.86 -11.62
CA LYS A 27 1.96 14.29 -11.36
C LYS A 27 1.85 13.95 -9.87
N VAL A 28 0.84 14.49 -9.22
CA VAL A 28 0.45 14.14 -7.85
C VAL A 28 -0.80 13.28 -7.93
N ALA A 29 -0.74 12.07 -7.42
CA ALA A 29 -1.85 11.13 -7.38
C ALA A 29 -2.00 10.57 -5.97
N ALA A 30 -3.18 10.05 -5.62
CA ALA A 30 -3.32 9.31 -4.36
C ALA A 30 -2.42 8.07 -4.42
N ARG A 31 -1.89 7.65 -3.27
CA ARG A 31 -0.94 6.53 -3.18
C ARG A 31 -1.47 5.24 -3.82
N ASP A 32 -2.78 5.01 -3.72
CA ASP A 32 -3.48 3.84 -4.29
C ASP A 32 -3.96 4.06 -5.73
N THR A 33 -3.65 5.21 -6.35
CA THR A 33 -3.98 5.44 -7.76
C THR A 33 -2.99 4.67 -8.63
N PRO A 34 -3.44 3.65 -9.39
CA PRO A 34 -2.55 2.93 -10.29
C PRO A 34 -1.98 3.89 -11.35
N ASP A 35 -0.69 3.75 -11.66
CA ASP A 35 -0.08 4.58 -12.69
C ASP A 35 -0.54 4.16 -14.10
N ALA A 36 -0.52 5.10 -15.04
CA ALA A 36 -0.98 4.86 -16.42
C ALA A 36 0.02 3.95 -17.14
N GLY A 37 -0.21 2.64 -17.06
CA GLY A 37 0.71 1.59 -17.53
C GLY A 37 0.88 0.44 -16.54
N GLN A 38 0.44 0.61 -15.28
CA GLN A 38 0.29 -0.48 -14.32
C GLN A 38 -1.03 -1.24 -14.56
N GLU A 39 -1.16 -1.88 -15.72
CA GLU A 39 -1.97 -3.10 -15.77
C GLU A 39 -1.18 -4.13 -14.95
N ARG A 40 -1.53 -4.28 -13.67
CA ARG A 40 -0.85 -5.21 -12.76
C ARG A 40 -1.10 -6.60 -13.33
N ARG A 41 -0.09 -7.18 -13.98
CA ARG A 41 -0.06 -8.61 -14.35
C ARG A 41 0.08 -9.45 -13.08
N LEU A 42 -0.95 -9.42 -12.24
CA LEU A 42 -1.15 -10.36 -11.15
C LEU A 42 -1.53 -11.67 -11.83
N GLY A 43 -0.57 -12.58 -11.91
CA GLY A 43 -0.72 -13.78 -12.74
C GLY A 43 0.61 -14.42 -13.16
N PHE A 44 1.71 -13.66 -13.15
CA PHE A 44 3.02 -14.18 -13.59
C PHE A 44 3.61 -15.26 -12.66
N HIS A 45 2.95 -15.58 -11.54
CA HIS A 45 3.35 -16.63 -10.60
C HIS A 45 2.15 -17.40 -10.01
N ASP A 46 0.94 -17.20 -10.55
CA ASP A 46 -0.30 -17.79 -10.04
C ASP A 46 -0.24 -19.32 -10.17
N GLY A 47 -0.35 -20.03 -9.05
CA GLY A 47 -0.24 -21.50 -8.97
C GLY A 47 1.18 -22.06 -8.78
N GLN A 48 2.22 -21.23 -8.74
CA GLN A 48 3.61 -21.70 -8.50
C GLN A 48 4.11 -21.47 -7.07
N MET A 49 3.43 -20.66 -6.28
CA MET A 49 3.70 -20.51 -4.84
C MET A 49 2.37 -20.47 -4.08
N VAL A 50 2.26 -21.30 -3.05
CA VAL A 50 1.17 -21.24 -2.07
C VAL A 50 1.58 -20.24 -1.00
N VAL A 51 0.82 -19.15 -0.87
CA VAL A 51 1.00 -18.22 0.24
C VAL A 51 0.49 -18.91 1.50
N PRO A 52 1.33 -19.10 2.54
CA PRO A 52 0.89 -19.67 3.81
C PRO A 52 -0.06 -18.73 4.54
N ASP A 53 -0.99 -19.27 5.33
CA ASP A 53 -1.92 -18.46 6.15
C ASP A 53 -1.18 -17.55 7.15
N ASP A 54 0.03 -17.92 7.54
CA ASP A 54 0.87 -17.21 8.52
C ASP A 54 1.95 -16.33 7.86
N PHE A 55 1.82 -16.01 6.57
CA PHE A 55 2.82 -15.22 5.82
C PHE A 55 3.20 -13.91 6.54
N ASP A 56 2.23 -13.26 7.18
CA ASP A 56 2.41 -11.99 7.89
C ASP A 56 3.26 -12.11 9.17
N ALA A 57 3.51 -13.34 9.65
CA ALA A 57 4.30 -13.64 10.84
C ALA A 57 5.53 -14.53 10.55
N LEU A 58 5.74 -14.93 9.29
CA LEU A 58 6.93 -15.69 8.89
C LEU A 58 8.21 -14.95 9.28
N ASP A 59 9.11 -15.69 9.92
CA ASP A 59 10.43 -15.20 10.36
C ASP A 59 10.37 -13.93 11.24
N ALA A 60 9.24 -13.68 11.91
CA ALA A 60 9.12 -12.56 12.84
C ALA A 60 10.24 -12.58 13.89
N GLU A 61 10.57 -13.76 14.46
CA GLU A 61 11.66 -13.90 15.43
C GLU A 61 13.05 -13.55 14.84
N LEU A 62 13.32 -13.89 13.59
CA LEU A 62 14.55 -13.54 12.90
C LEU A 62 14.62 -12.02 12.64
N ILE A 63 13.51 -11.44 12.21
CA ILE A 63 13.38 -9.99 11.98
C ILE A 63 13.59 -9.24 13.29
N GLU A 64 12.99 -9.68 14.40
CA GLU A 64 13.18 -9.10 15.72
C GLU A 64 14.63 -9.21 16.21
N GLN A 65 15.33 -10.30 15.92
CA GLN A 65 16.77 -10.42 16.23
C GLN A 65 17.64 -9.46 15.38
N MET A 66 17.27 -9.23 14.12
CA MET A 66 18.02 -8.35 13.21
C MET A 66 17.74 -6.87 13.45
N PHE A 67 16.52 -6.51 13.85
CA PHE A 67 16.04 -5.13 13.87
C PHE A 67 15.48 -4.67 15.23
N GLY A 68 15.27 -5.56 16.20
CA GLY A 68 14.75 -5.26 17.53
C GLY A 68 15.76 -4.61 18.49
N GLY A 69 16.98 -4.31 18.02
CA GLY A 69 18.04 -3.63 18.76
C GLY A 69 17.82 -2.12 19.00
N GLY A 70 16.57 -1.68 19.19
CA GLY A 70 16.20 -0.29 19.42
C GLY A 70 15.68 -0.04 20.83
N ARG A 71 16.60 0.13 21.79
CA ARG A 71 16.35 0.82 23.05
C ARG A 71 17.20 2.08 23.12
#